data_AF-A0A856MB24-F1
#
_entry.id   AF-A0A856MB24-F1
#
_cell.length_a   1.000
_cell.length_b   1.000
_cell.length_c   1.000
_cell.angle_alpha   90.00
_cell.angle_beta   90.00
_cell.angle_gamma   90.00
#
_symmetry.space_group_name_H-M   'P 1'
#
loop_
_entity.id
_entity.type
_entity.pdbx_description
1 polymer ?
#
loop_
_entity_poly.entity_id
_entity_poly.type
_entity_poly.pdbx_seq_one_letter_code
_entity_poly.pdbx_strand_id
1 'polypeptide(L)'
;MYFIGDSFTWGQWVSEEIIFPRLVESELQQTVINLGVPGYSFAQYETLFNEWIAKYKPQTAVLSIVANDLTNYSSDIGQKIYDTLKERSFSPWYEKTFLYQFVLKNSKKSLAVKTGKSIFKEAKNG
;
A
#
# COMPACT_ATOMS: atom_id res chain seq x y z
N MET A 1 -2.79 7.46 1.13
CA MET A 1 -2.25 6.17 0.67
C MET A 1 -1.16 5.73 1.62
N TYR A 2 -1.04 4.44 1.91
CA TYR A 2 -0.05 3.92 2.86
C TYR A 2 0.96 3.06 2.12
N PHE A 3 2.25 3.28 2.32
CA PHE A 3 3.32 2.47 1.72
C PHE A 3 4.04 1.68 2.80
N ILE A 4 4.19 0.37 2.60
CA ILE A 4 4.93 -0.54 3.47
C ILE A 4 6.11 -1.10 2.68
N GLY A 5 7.27 -1.22 3.31
CA GLY A 5 8.45 -1.86 2.75
C GLY A 5 9.67 -1.64 3.63
N ASP A 6 10.86 -1.90 3.08
CA ASP A 6 12.13 -1.75 3.78
C ASP A 6 12.80 -0.39 3.48
N SER A 7 14.13 -0.39 3.45
CA SER A 7 15.00 0.71 3.06
C SER A 7 14.65 1.30 1.71
N PHE A 8 14.16 0.51 0.75
CA PHE A 8 13.77 1.02 -0.56
C PHE A 8 12.56 1.95 -0.44
N THR A 9 11.58 1.57 0.40
CA THR A 9 10.37 2.37 0.65
C THR A 9 10.64 3.55 1.57
N TRP A 10 11.53 3.36 2.56
CA TRP A 10 12.04 4.45 3.38
C TRP A 10 12.75 5.52 2.54
N GLY A 11 13.45 5.12 1.48
CA GLY A 11 14.29 5.98 0.65
C GLY A 11 15.71 6.10 1.20
N GLN A 12 16.29 4.97 1.63
CA GLN A 12 17.66 4.95 2.15
C GLN A 12 18.65 5.52 1.12
N TRP A 13 19.47 6.47 1.56
CA TRP A 13 20.45 7.21 0.73
C TRP A 13 19.84 8.12 -0.34
N VAL A 14 18.55 8.39 -0.27
CA VAL A 14 17.84 9.31 -1.15
C VAL A 14 17.31 10.47 -0.30
N SER A 15 17.41 11.71 -0.80
CA SER A 15 16.85 12.86 -0.09
C SER A 15 15.33 12.71 0.05
N GLU A 16 14.78 13.07 1.21
CA GLU A 16 13.37 12.84 1.53
C GLU A 16 12.43 13.42 0.46
N GLU A 17 12.77 14.56 -0.13
CA GLU A 17 11.93 15.26 -1.10
C GLU A 17 11.76 14.49 -2.42
N ILE A 18 12.65 13.54 -2.70
CA ILE A 18 12.69 12.79 -3.97
C ILE A 18 12.53 11.28 -3.77
N ILE A 19 12.16 10.82 -2.57
CA ILE A 19 11.78 9.41 -2.37
C ILE A 19 10.46 9.12 -3.09
N PHE A 20 10.30 7.91 -3.62
CA PHE A 20 9.13 7.62 -4.45
C PHE A 20 7.77 7.79 -3.73
N PRO A 21 7.61 7.54 -2.41
CA PRO A 21 6.35 7.88 -1.75
C PRO A 21 6.01 9.37 -1.79
N ARG A 22 7.02 10.26 -1.74
CA ARG A 22 6.83 11.72 -1.86
C ARG A 22 6.55 12.14 -3.29
N LEU A 23 7.20 11.50 -4.26
CA LEU A 23 6.87 11.72 -5.67
C LEU A 23 5.41 11.31 -5.94
N VAL A 24 4.95 10.17 -5.41
CA VAL A 24 3.54 9.75 -5.53
C VAL A 24 2.59 10.74 -4.85
N GLU A 25 2.93 11.24 -3.66
CA GLU A 25 2.14 12.26 -2.96
C GLU A 25 1.98 13.53 -3.81
N SER A 26 3.08 14.01 -4.38
CA SER A 26 3.10 15.19 -5.25
C SER A 26 2.32 14.99 -6.55
N GLU A 27 2.55 13.89 -7.26
CA GLU A 27 1.91 13.63 -8.55
C GLU A 27 0.40 13.37 -8.43
N LEU A 28 -0.02 12.69 -7.37
CA LEU A 28 -1.44 12.35 -7.17
C LEU A 28 -2.20 13.38 -6.34
N GLN A 29 -1.52 14.35 -5.74
CA GLN A 29 -2.11 15.33 -4.82
C GLN A 29 -2.92 14.64 -3.70
N GLN A 30 -2.38 13.55 -3.16
CA GLN A 30 -3.00 12.72 -2.13
C GLN A 30 -2.02 12.49 -0.99
N THR A 31 -2.48 12.65 0.25
CA THR A 31 -1.66 12.37 1.44
C THR A 31 -1.10 10.96 1.41
N VAL A 32 0.22 10.84 1.54
CA VAL A 32 0.94 9.57 1.63
C VAL A 32 1.51 9.39 3.03
N ILE A 33 1.33 8.21 3.59
CA ILE A 33 2.00 7.77 4.81
C ILE A 33 3.05 6.74 4.41
N ASN A 34 4.32 7.09 4.58
CA ASN A 34 5.45 6.19 4.38
C ASN A 34 5.72 5.41 5.68
N LEU A 35 5.45 4.10 5.67
CA LEU A 35 5.74 3.17 6.76
C LEU A 35 6.98 2.33 6.45
N GLY A 36 7.78 2.68 5.44
CA GLY A 36 9.03 1.99 5.16
C GLY A 36 9.97 2.05 6.36
N VAL A 37 10.71 0.98 6.65
CA VAL A 37 11.75 1.01 7.68
C VAL A 37 12.95 0.17 7.23
N PRO A 38 14.18 0.72 7.22
CA PRO A 38 15.36 -0.02 6.78
C PRO A 38 15.53 -1.35 7.54
N GLY A 39 15.78 -2.43 6.79
CA GLY A 39 16.05 -3.77 7.34
C GLY A 39 14.82 -4.56 7.79
N TYR A 40 13.60 -4.05 7.58
CA TYR A 40 12.38 -4.82 7.83
C TYR A 40 12.24 -5.97 6.84
N SER A 41 11.69 -7.09 7.32
CA SER A 41 11.34 -8.27 6.53
C SER A 41 9.82 -8.47 6.51
N PHE A 42 9.31 -9.50 5.83
CA PHE A 42 7.87 -9.84 5.84
C PHE A 42 7.27 -9.94 7.25
N ALA A 43 8.00 -10.43 8.25
CA ALA A 43 7.48 -10.51 9.61
C ALA A 43 7.15 -9.11 10.16
N GLN A 44 8.02 -8.12 9.91
CA GLN A 44 7.75 -6.74 10.29
C GLN A 44 6.70 -6.08 9.39
N TYR A 45 6.63 -6.45 8.10
CA TYR A 45 5.57 -5.97 7.22
C TYR A 45 4.18 -6.43 7.68
N GLU A 46 4.06 -7.66 8.18
CA GLU A 46 2.83 -8.18 8.77
C GLU A 46 2.45 -7.38 10.04
N THR A 47 3.41 -7.08 10.91
CA THR A 47 3.18 -6.19 12.06
C THR A 47 2.68 -4.81 11.61
N LEU A 48 3.35 -4.17 10.65
CA LEU A 48 2.93 -2.87 10.10
C LEU A 48 1.53 -2.96 9.48
N PHE A 49 1.22 -4.05 8.77
CA PHE A 49 -0.10 -4.28 8.20
C PHE A 49 -1.18 -4.32 9.28
N ASN A 50 -0.96 -5.09 10.35
CA ASN A 50 -1.92 -5.23 11.43
C ASN A 50 -2.11 -3.92 12.22
N GLU A 51 -1.02 -3.22 12.53
CA GLU A 51 -1.06 -2.00 13.32
C GLU A 51 -1.61 -0.80 12.56
N TRP A 52 -1.35 -0.71 11.25
CA TRP A 52 -1.70 0.47 10.46
C TRP A 52 -2.79 0.22 9.43
N ILE A 53 -2.67 -0.83 8.62
CA ILE A 53 -3.58 -1.05 7.50
C ILE A 53 -4.89 -1.65 7.97
N ALA A 54 -4.85 -2.70 8.78
CA ALA A 54 -6.07 -3.33 9.31
C ALA A 54 -6.82 -2.41 10.28
N LYS A 55 -6.08 -1.62 11.08
CA LYS A 55 -6.62 -0.66 12.05
C LYS A 55 -7.25 0.56 11.39
N TYR A 56 -6.50 1.28 10.56
CA TYR A 56 -6.96 2.56 9.97
C TYR A 56 -7.68 2.39 8.63
N LYS A 57 -7.63 1.20 8.02
CA LYS A 57 -8.36 0.82 6.80
C LYS A 57 -8.23 1.86 5.69
N PRO A 58 -7.00 2.25 5.29
CA PRO A 58 -6.82 3.24 4.24
C PRO A 58 -7.47 2.79 2.93
N GLN A 59 -7.84 3.77 2.09
CA GLN A 59 -8.41 3.49 0.77
C GLN A 59 -7.43 2.71 -0.11
N THR A 60 -6.14 3.01 -0.01
CA THR A 60 -5.08 2.34 -0.76
C THR A 60 -3.90 2.07 0.17
N ALA A 61 -3.45 0.82 0.18
CA ALA A 61 -2.19 0.38 0.77
C ALA A 61 -1.33 -0.25 -0.32
N VAL A 62 -0.03 0.06 -0.33
CA VAL A 62 0.96 -0.45 -1.26
C VAL A 62 2.04 -1.16 -0.45
N LEU A 63 2.23 -2.45 -0.70
CA LEU A 63 3.36 -3.21 -0.17
C LEU A 63 4.43 -3.30 -1.26
N SER A 64 5.58 -2.70 -1.00
CA SER A 64 6.77 -2.73 -1.84
C SER A 64 7.69 -3.85 -1.35
N ILE A 65 7.96 -4.80 -2.24
CA ILE A 65 8.85 -5.94 -1.99
C ILE A 65 10.00 -5.84 -2.98
N VAL A 66 11.22 -5.92 -2.46
CA VAL A 66 12.46 -5.88 -3.23
C VAL A 66 13.24 -7.20 -3.08
N ALA A 67 14.29 -7.38 -3.87
CA ALA A 67 14.97 -8.68 -3.98
C ALA A 67 15.57 -9.17 -2.65
N ASN A 68 16.10 -8.28 -1.81
CA ASN A 68 16.67 -8.60 -0.49
C ASN A 68 15.62 -9.01 0.54
N ASP A 69 14.36 -8.61 0.35
CA ASP A 69 13.27 -9.16 1.15
C ASP A 69 13.28 -10.67 0.94
N LEU A 70 13.16 -11.11 -0.32
CA LEU A 70 12.95 -12.51 -0.73
C LEU A 70 14.03 -13.50 -0.26
N THR A 71 15.20 -13.02 0.17
CA THR A 71 16.34 -13.87 0.56
C THR A 71 16.40 -14.21 2.06
N ASN A 72 15.63 -13.56 2.93
CA ASN A 72 15.75 -13.70 4.39
C ASN A 72 14.46 -14.25 5.05
N TYR A 73 14.04 -15.48 4.75
CA TYR A 73 12.75 -16.01 5.25
C TYR A 73 12.75 -17.40 5.91
N SER A 74 11.86 -17.53 6.89
CA SER A 74 11.22 -18.79 7.30
C SER A 74 10.15 -19.21 6.26
N SER A 75 10.00 -20.51 6.08
CA SER A 75 9.75 -21.19 4.80
C SER A 75 8.44 -20.95 4.03
N ASP A 76 7.44 -20.22 4.53
CA ASP A 76 6.08 -20.42 4.00
C ASP A 76 5.50 -19.27 3.17
N ILE A 77 5.62 -18.01 3.59
CA ILE A 77 4.99 -16.87 2.89
C ILE A 77 5.94 -16.24 1.87
N GLY A 78 7.20 -16.04 2.25
CA GLY A 78 8.21 -15.48 1.35
C GLY A 78 8.44 -16.40 0.15
N GLN A 79 8.48 -17.71 0.39
CA GLN A 79 8.60 -18.71 -0.67
C GLN A 79 7.37 -18.72 -1.59
N LYS A 80 6.15 -18.69 -1.05
CA LYS A 80 4.92 -18.60 -1.88
C LYS A 80 4.86 -17.35 -2.74
N ILE A 81 5.25 -16.20 -2.18
CA ILE A 81 5.33 -14.94 -2.93
C ILE A 81 6.41 -15.06 -4.02
N TYR A 82 7.61 -15.53 -3.67
CA TYR A 82 8.70 -15.76 -4.61
C TYR A 82 8.29 -16.70 -5.76
N ASP A 83 7.70 -17.84 -5.44
CA ASP A 83 7.25 -18.84 -6.43
C ASP A 83 6.16 -18.26 -7.35
N THR A 84 5.17 -17.57 -6.77
CA THR A 84 4.12 -16.87 -7.55
C THR A 84 4.71 -15.82 -8.50
N LEU A 85 5.73 -15.08 -8.06
CA LEU A 85 6.37 -14.04 -8.86
C LEU A 85 7.29 -14.64 -9.93
N LYS A 86 8.00 -15.73 -9.61
CA LYS A 86 8.83 -16.51 -10.53
C LYS A 86 8.00 -17.14 -11.64
N GLU A 87 6.85 -17.73 -11.30
CA GLU A 87 5.92 -18.32 -12.27
C GLU A 87 5.27 -17.29 -13.20
N ARG A 88 5.08 -16.05 -12.72
CA ARG A 88 4.49 -14.95 -13.52
C ARG A 88 5.48 -14.17 -14.37
N SER A 89 6.79 -14.31 -14.17
CA SER A 89 7.81 -13.44 -14.78
C SER A 89 8.67 -14.19 -15.80
N PHE A 90 8.51 -13.86 -17.09
CA PHE A 90 9.25 -14.43 -18.24
C PHE A 90 10.65 -13.81 -18.49
N SER A 91 11.24 -13.06 -17.54
CA SER A 91 12.53 -12.34 -17.75
C SER A 91 13.72 -12.91 -16.94
N PRO A 92 14.94 -12.92 -17.53
CA PRO A 92 16.16 -13.46 -16.92
C PRO A 92 16.63 -12.69 -15.67
N TRP A 93 17.56 -13.31 -14.94
CA TRP A 93 17.95 -12.94 -13.57
C TRP A 93 18.78 -11.66 -13.42
N TYR A 94 19.21 -11.01 -14.50
CA TYR A 94 20.04 -9.80 -14.44
C TYR A 94 19.29 -8.52 -14.83
N GLU A 95 18.05 -8.63 -15.30
CA GLU A 95 17.11 -7.49 -15.43
C GLU A 95 16.34 -7.25 -14.11
N LYS A 96 16.76 -7.91 -13.02
CA LYS A 96 16.07 -8.08 -11.74
C LYS A 96 16.27 -6.96 -10.71
N THR A 97 16.09 -5.69 -11.08
CA THR A 97 15.71 -4.71 -10.04
C THR A 97 14.21 -4.84 -9.79
N PHE A 98 13.75 -6.02 -9.34
CA PHE A 98 12.32 -6.28 -9.20
C PHE A 98 11.78 -5.62 -7.94
N LEU A 99 11.33 -4.38 -8.09
CA LEU A 99 10.36 -3.80 -7.19
C LEU A 99 8.99 -4.40 -7.52
N TYR A 100 8.50 -5.28 -6.65
CA TYR A 100 7.13 -5.78 -6.73
C TYR A 100 6.25 -4.93 -5.83
N GLN A 101 5.19 -4.34 -6.39
CA GLN A 101 4.22 -3.56 -5.64
C GLN A 101 2.87 -4.29 -5.62
N PHE A 102 2.42 -4.68 -4.43
CA PHE A 102 1.06 -5.18 -4.23
C PHE A 102 0.17 -4.02 -3.78
N VAL A 103 -0.83 -3.70 -4.59
CA VAL A 103 -1.76 -2.59 -4.31
C VAL A 103 -3.08 -3.14 -3.83
N LEU A 104 -3.39 -2.93 -2.55
CA LEU A 104 -4.70 -3.21 -1.97
C LEU A 104 -5.55 -1.93 -2.05
N LYS A 105 -6.65 -2.00 -2.80
CA LYS A 105 -7.67 -0.94 -2.84
C LYS A 105 -8.89 -1.36 -2.04
N ASN A 106 -9.18 -0.64 -0.95
CA ASN A 106 -10.39 -0.82 -0.17
C ASN A 106 -11.54 -0.05 -0.83
N SER A 107 -12.32 -0.74 -1.67
CA SER A 107 -13.51 -0.16 -2.31
C SER A 107 -14.71 -0.19 -1.37
N LYS A 108 -14.70 0.65 -0.33
CA LYS A 108 -16.00 1.11 0.20
C LYS A 108 -16.61 2.01 -0.88
N LYS A 109 -17.50 1.45 -1.72
CA LYS A 109 -18.54 2.27 -2.34
C LYS A 109 -19.19 3.02 -1.19
N SER A 110 -19.05 4.34 -1.14
CA SER A 110 -20.02 5.14 -0.40
C SER A 110 -21.36 4.81 -1.06
N LEU A 111 -22.18 4.01 -0.38
CA LEU A 111 -23.60 4.03 -0.67
C LEU A 111 -24.01 5.46 -0.35
N ALA A 112 -24.13 6.28 -1.40
CA ALA A 112 -24.88 7.52 -1.31
C ALA A 112 -26.25 7.12 -0.75
N VAL A 113 -26.46 7.40 0.53
CA VAL A 113 -27.80 7.40 1.10
C VAL A 113 -28.54 8.42 0.25
N LYS A 114 -29.40 7.95 -0.65
CA LYS A 114 -30.45 8.78 -1.22
C LYS A 114 -31.27 9.23 -0.02
N THR A 115 -30.94 10.38 0.53
CA THR A 115 -31.84 11.13 1.40
C THR A 115 -33.12 11.30 0.58
N GLY A 116 -34.16 10.58 1.00
CA GLY A 116 -35.47 10.65 0.39
C GLY A 116 -35.93 12.09 0.30
N LYS A 117 -36.64 12.42 -0.77
CA LYS A 117 -37.33 13.69 -1.03
C LYS A 117 -37.70 14.40 0.28
N SER A 118 -37.10 15.57 0.52
CA SER A 118 -37.68 16.55 1.42
C SER A 118 -39.03 16.97 0.83
N ILE A 119 -40.12 16.45 1.40
CA ILE A 119 -41.45 16.96 1.14
C ILE A 119 -41.61 18.15 2.07
N PHE A 120 -41.34 19.36 1.57
CA PHE A 120 -41.82 20.57 2.23
C PHE A 120 -43.35 20.57 2.14
N LYS A 121 -44.02 20.29 3.25
CA LYS A 121 -45.41 20.71 3.45
C LYS A 121 -45.37 22.04 4.19
N GLU A 122 -45.74 23.09 3.49
CA GLU A 122 -46.11 24.37 4.09
C GLU A 122 -47.24 24.13 5.10
N ALA A 123 -47.01 24.49 6.36
CA ALA A 123 -48.09 24.66 7.32
C ALA A 123 -48.79 25.98 7.00
N LYS A 124 -50.05 25.91 6.54
CA LYS A 124 -50.93 27.08 6.45
C LYS A 124 -51.41 27.42 7.87
N ASN A 125 -51.20 28.66 8.25
CA ASN A 125 -51.82 29.28 9.43
C ASN A 125 -53.34 29.17 9.36
N GLY A 126 -53.94 28.77 10.49
CA GLY A 126 -55.38 28.76 10.76
C GLY A 126 -55.61 28.60 12.24
#